data_AF-A0A1H4IES8-F1
#
_entry.id   AF-A0A1H4IES8-F1
#
_cell.length_a   1.000
_cell.length_b   1.000
_cell.length_c   1.000
_cell.angle_alpha   90.00
_cell.angle_beta   90.00
_cell.angle_gamma   90.00
#
_symmetry.space_group_name_H-M   'P 1'
#
loop_
_entity.id
_entity.type
_entity.pdbx_description
1 polymer ?
#
loop_
_entity_poly.entity_id
_entity_poly.type
_entity_poly.pdbx_seq_one_letter_code
_entity_poly.pdbx_strand_id
1 'polypeptide(L)'
;MAVMDVEEHELVWIVSWTSEEFVRTRNPKFMLAGNGPYLVDRVDGGLHQVGVVSALTGAWEDDYRARIRGLPVRTAVDDLHDALRGVAATRGRMHAVRTLRQRLSVLSPAEALEYVSALLESEAPARLVAVATKELVEPLNPVLAVKTIRAER
;
A
#
# COMPACT_ATOMS: atom_id res chain seq x y z
N MET A 1 -11.06 -7.19 28.19
CA MET A 1 -9.81 -6.91 27.46
C MET A 1 -9.25 -5.59 27.98
N ALA A 2 -7.94 -5.45 28.09
CA ALA A 2 -7.30 -4.24 28.60
C ALA A 2 -6.43 -3.58 27.52
N VAL A 3 -6.49 -2.24 27.46
CA VAL A 3 -5.53 -1.43 26.71
C VAL A 3 -4.20 -1.46 27.47
N MET A 4 -3.13 -1.77 26.75
CA MET A 4 -1.77 -1.84 27.28
C MET A 4 -0.99 -0.57 27.01
N ASP A 5 -1.13 -0.05 25.78
CA ASP A 5 -0.40 1.11 25.31
C ASP A 5 -1.17 1.78 24.17
N VAL A 6 -0.95 3.09 24.03
CA VAL A 6 -1.51 3.90 22.95
C VAL A 6 -0.40 4.77 22.38
N GLU A 7 -0.06 4.53 21.12
CA GLU A 7 0.93 5.29 20.39
C GLU A 7 0.25 6.27 19.43
N GLU A 8 0.78 7.49 19.36
CA GLU A 8 0.34 8.48 18.38
C GLU A 8 1.02 8.24 17.03
N HIS A 9 0.23 8.01 15.99
CA HIS A 9 0.70 8.04 14.61
C HIS A 9 0.09 9.24 13.86
N GLU A 10 0.69 9.68 12.76
CA GLU A 10 0.16 10.82 11.99
C GLU A 10 -1.28 10.58 11.46
N LEU A 11 -1.65 9.33 11.18
CA LEU A 11 -2.96 8.95 10.62
C LEU A 11 -3.97 8.44 11.65
N VAL A 12 -3.48 7.77 12.70
CA VAL A 12 -4.27 6.92 13.60
C VAL A 12 -3.70 6.96 15.02
N TRP A 13 -4.49 6.54 16.00
CA TRP A 13 -3.97 6.06 17.28
C TRP A 13 -3.75 4.56 17.18
N ILE A 14 -2.54 4.08 17.49
CA ILE A 14 -2.21 2.66 17.50
C ILE A 14 -2.45 2.13 18.92
N VAL A 15 -3.45 1.27 19.08
CA VAL A 15 -3.89 0.76 20.38
C VAL A 15 -3.46 -0.68 20.56
N SER A 16 -2.47 -0.89 21.43
CA SER A 16 -2.04 -2.21 21.87
C SER A 16 -2.93 -2.71 23.00
N TRP A 17 -3.34 -3.97 22.96
CA TRP A 17 -4.28 -4.54 23.93
C TRP A 17 -3.96 -6.00 24.24
N THR A 18 -4.44 -6.49 25.38
CA THR A 18 -4.29 -7.90 25.81
C THR A 18 -5.42 -8.30 26.77
N SER A 19 -5.34 -9.50 27.34
CA SER A 19 -6.30 -9.93 28.38
C SER A 19 -6.03 -9.22 29.71
N GLU A 20 -7.10 -8.91 30.44
CA GLU A 20 -7.01 -8.34 31.79
C GLU A 20 -6.32 -9.33 32.74
N GLU A 21 -6.59 -10.62 32.58
CA GLU A 21 -5.95 -11.70 33.32
C GLU A 21 -4.44 -11.71 33.12
N PHE A 22 -3.94 -11.50 31.91
CA PHE A 22 -2.51 -11.39 31.67
C PHE A 22 -1.92 -10.15 32.33
N VAL A 23 -2.57 -8.98 32.22
CA VAL A 23 -2.11 -7.75 32.88
C VAL A 23 -1.98 -7.96 34.39
N ARG A 24 -2.99 -8.59 35.00
CA ARG A 24 -3.05 -8.85 36.45
C ARG A 24 -2.06 -9.92 36.92
N THR A 25 -1.95 -11.04 36.20
CA THR A 25 -1.24 -12.24 36.69
C THR A 25 0.13 -12.45 36.05
N ARG A 26 0.39 -11.79 34.91
CA ARG A 26 1.54 -12.03 34.04
C ARG A 26 1.69 -13.50 33.59
N ASN A 27 0.64 -14.32 33.72
CA ASN A 27 0.67 -15.71 33.30
C ASN A 27 0.54 -15.81 31.76
N PRO A 28 1.57 -16.31 31.05
CA PRO A 28 1.61 -16.33 29.59
C PRO A 28 0.44 -17.08 28.93
N LYS A 29 -0.23 -17.99 29.65
CA LYS A 29 -1.41 -18.71 29.14
C LYS A 29 -2.58 -17.78 28.79
N PHE A 30 -2.62 -16.58 29.37
CA PHE A 30 -3.64 -15.57 29.07
C PHE A 30 -3.16 -14.52 28.05
N MET A 31 -1.93 -14.62 27.54
CA MET A 31 -1.42 -13.69 26.54
C MET A 31 -2.11 -13.90 25.19
N LEU A 32 -2.74 -12.85 24.65
CA LEU A 32 -3.43 -12.89 23.36
C LEU A 32 -2.46 -12.59 22.20
N ALA A 33 -1.44 -13.44 22.05
CA ALA A 33 -0.42 -13.28 21.02
C ALA A 33 -0.99 -13.34 19.59
N GLY A 34 -0.42 -12.53 18.69
CA GLY A 34 -0.68 -12.60 17.24
C GLY A 34 -1.82 -11.71 16.72
N ASN A 35 -2.64 -11.10 17.59
CA ASN A 35 -3.83 -10.35 17.16
C ASN A 35 -3.56 -8.93 16.62
N GLY A 36 -2.32 -8.46 16.73
CA GLY A 36 -1.88 -7.12 16.33
C GLY A 36 -2.67 -5.97 16.99
N PRO A 37 -2.23 -4.72 16.82
CA PRO A 37 -2.92 -3.57 17.41
C PRO A 37 -4.22 -3.24 16.65
N TYR A 38 -5.07 -2.48 17.31
CA TYR A 38 -6.12 -1.73 16.64
C TYR A 38 -5.59 -0.37 16.16
N LEU A 39 -6.12 0.10 15.05
CA LEU A 39 -5.91 1.45 14.55
C LEU A 39 -7.21 2.21 14.71
N VAL A 40 -7.16 3.36 15.39
CA VAL A 40 -8.30 4.27 15.52
C VAL A 40 -8.03 5.51 14.70
N ASP A 41 -8.87 5.75 13.70
CA ASP A 41 -8.73 6.87 12.79
C ASP A 41 -8.79 8.22 13.53
N ARG A 42 -7.84 9.14 13.24
CA ARG A 42 -7.79 10.44 13.92
C ARG A 42 -8.84 11.45 13.45
N VAL A 43 -9.48 11.21 12.30
CA VAL A 43 -10.44 12.15 11.71
C VAL A 43 -11.86 11.68 11.95
N ASP A 44 -12.14 10.41 11.70
CA ASP A 44 -13.50 9.86 11.77
C ASP A 44 -13.70 8.81 12.87
N GLY A 45 -12.69 8.52 13.69
CA GLY A 45 -12.82 7.54 14.77
C GLY A 45 -13.06 6.09 14.32
N GLY A 46 -12.92 5.80 13.01
CA GLY A 46 -13.02 4.47 12.43
C GLY A 46 -12.09 3.48 13.13
N LEU A 47 -12.58 2.27 13.38
CA LEU A 47 -11.83 1.20 14.02
C LEU A 47 -11.38 0.16 13.00
N HIS A 48 -10.08 -0.04 12.94
CA HIS A 48 -9.43 -1.00 12.04
C HIS A 48 -8.49 -1.91 12.82
N GLN A 49 -8.14 -3.05 12.24
CA GLN A 49 -7.21 -4.02 12.82
C GLN A 49 -6.12 -4.33 11.80
N VAL A 50 -4.89 -4.47 12.29
CA VAL A 50 -3.75 -4.95 11.50
C VAL A 50 -3.12 -6.15 12.18
N GLY A 51 -2.57 -7.07 11.39
CA GLY A 51 -1.80 -8.18 11.93
C GLY A 51 -0.47 -7.72 12.54
N VAL A 52 0.07 -8.50 13.47
CA VAL A 52 1.35 -8.17 14.16
C VAL A 52 2.51 -7.95 13.19
N VAL A 53 2.58 -8.72 12.10
CA VAL A 53 3.64 -8.56 11.08
C VAL A 53 3.52 -7.21 10.38
N SER A 54 2.29 -6.84 9.97
CA SER A 54 2.04 -5.57 9.29
C SER A 54 2.36 -4.38 10.18
N ALA A 55 1.97 -4.45 11.46
CA ALA A 55 2.29 -3.42 12.45
C ALA A 55 3.81 -3.27 12.67
N LEU A 56 4.55 -4.37 12.76
CA LEU A 56 6.01 -4.32 12.96
C LEU A 56 6.79 -3.82 11.75
N THR A 57 6.30 -4.07 10.53
CA THR A 57 6.98 -3.63 9.30
C THR A 57 6.52 -2.28 8.78
N GLY A 58 5.44 -1.72 9.32
CA GLY A 58 4.80 -0.50 8.80
C GLY A 58 4.04 -0.73 7.48
N ALA A 59 3.93 -1.97 6.99
CA ALA A 59 3.30 -2.28 5.70
C ALA A 59 1.81 -1.93 5.62
N TRP A 60 1.18 -1.69 6.78
CA TRP A 60 -0.23 -1.31 6.85
C TRP A 60 -0.49 0.12 6.33
N GLU A 61 0.50 1.01 6.36
CA GLU A 61 0.29 2.44 6.11
C GLU A 61 -0.16 2.73 4.68
N ASP A 62 0.48 2.11 3.68
CA ASP A 62 0.14 2.32 2.29
C ASP A 62 -1.28 1.82 1.97
N ASP A 63 -1.63 0.64 2.49
CA ASP A 63 -3.00 0.11 2.37
C ASP A 63 -4.02 0.99 3.11
N TYR A 64 -3.66 1.52 4.28
CA TYR A 64 -4.51 2.44 5.03
C TYR A 64 -4.76 3.73 4.25
N ARG A 65 -3.70 4.38 3.76
CA ARG A 65 -3.79 5.62 2.98
C ARG A 65 -4.60 5.39 1.71
N ALA A 66 -4.26 4.38 0.92
CA ALA A 66 -4.88 4.17 -0.38
C ALA A 66 -6.33 3.69 -0.27
N ARG A 67 -6.60 2.65 0.52
CA ARG A 67 -7.91 1.98 0.51
C ARG A 67 -8.86 2.47 1.59
N ILE A 68 -8.35 2.77 2.79
CA ILE A 68 -9.22 3.22 3.90
C ILE A 68 -9.48 4.72 3.78
N ARG A 69 -8.42 5.52 3.57
CA ARG A 69 -8.52 6.97 3.49
C ARG A 69 -8.75 7.53 2.08
N GLY A 70 -8.53 6.74 1.03
CA GLY A 70 -8.61 7.22 -0.35
C GLY A 70 -7.57 8.30 -0.67
N LEU A 71 -6.48 8.39 0.11
CA LEU A 71 -5.41 9.34 -0.13
C LEU A 71 -4.54 8.86 -1.29
N PRO A 72 -4.01 9.79 -2.11
CA PRO A 72 -3.08 9.43 -3.16
C PRO A 72 -1.82 8.85 -2.54
N VAL A 73 -1.52 7.59 -2.88
CA VAL A 73 -0.27 6.91 -2.56
C VAL A 73 0.49 6.73 -3.87
N ARG A 74 1.79 7.03 -3.86
CA ARG A 74 2.64 6.81 -5.02
C ARG A 74 2.68 5.32 -5.34
N THR A 75 2.30 4.97 -6.55
CA THR A 75 2.20 3.59 -7.01
C THR A 75 3.45 3.15 -7.77
N ALA A 76 3.63 1.84 -7.94
CA ALA A 76 4.66 1.29 -8.82
C ALA A 76 4.54 1.77 -10.28
N VAL A 77 3.34 2.19 -10.70
CA VAL A 77 3.11 2.77 -12.02
C VAL A 77 3.65 4.21 -12.09
N ASP A 78 3.52 4.99 -11.02
CA ASP A 78 4.10 6.33 -10.94
C ASP A 78 5.64 6.27 -11.02
N ASP A 79 6.24 5.32 -10.29
CA ASP A 79 7.69 5.05 -10.37
C ASP A 79 8.12 4.61 -11.78
N LEU A 80 7.29 3.81 -12.47
CA LEU A 80 7.52 3.46 -13.86
C LEU A 80 7.49 4.72 -14.74
N HIS A 81 6.49 5.59 -14.59
CA HIS A 81 6.35 6.80 -15.41
C HIS A 81 7.55 7.73 -15.25
N ASP A 82 7.99 7.97 -14.03
CA ASP A 82 9.17 8.81 -13.76
C ASP A 82 10.43 8.21 -14.37
N ALA A 83 10.62 6.90 -14.25
CA ALA A 83 11.75 6.20 -14.87
C ALA A 83 11.74 6.33 -16.40
N LEU A 84 10.56 6.20 -17.04
CA LEU A 84 10.44 6.31 -18.49
C LEU A 84 10.70 7.74 -18.98
N ARG A 85 10.16 8.76 -18.29
CA ARG A 85 10.44 10.16 -18.59
C ARG A 85 11.94 10.46 -18.45
N GLY A 86 12.58 9.96 -17.39
CA GLY A 86 14.02 10.11 -17.18
C GLY A 86 14.86 9.46 -18.28
N VAL A 87 14.53 8.23 -18.71
CA VAL A 87 15.24 7.57 -19.83
C VAL A 87 15.00 8.30 -21.15
N ALA A 88 13.78 8.77 -21.40
CA ALA A 88 13.47 9.50 -22.62
C ALA A 88 14.25 10.82 -22.70
N ALA A 89 14.35 11.56 -21.59
CA ALA A 89 15.10 12.81 -21.52
C ALA A 89 16.62 12.60 -21.77
N THR A 90 17.18 11.47 -21.35
CA THR A 90 18.63 11.21 -21.41
C THR A 90 19.08 10.45 -22.66
N ARG A 91 18.27 9.50 -23.13
CA ARG A 91 18.62 8.54 -24.19
C ARG A 91 17.61 8.50 -25.34
N GLY A 92 16.56 9.31 -25.26
CA GLY A 92 15.51 9.39 -26.28
C GLY A 92 14.41 8.34 -26.13
N ARG A 93 13.30 8.60 -26.83
CA ARG A 93 12.06 7.82 -26.76
C ARG A 93 12.24 6.32 -26.97
N MET A 94 13.06 5.90 -27.95
CA MET A 94 13.21 4.47 -28.25
C MET A 94 13.90 3.69 -27.13
N HIS A 95 14.78 4.34 -26.35
CA HIS A 95 15.37 3.73 -25.16
C HIS A 95 14.32 3.54 -24.07
N ALA A 96 13.44 4.53 -23.86
CA ALA A 96 12.32 4.39 -22.92
C ALA A 96 11.36 3.26 -23.34
N VAL A 97 11.04 3.13 -24.63
CA VAL A 97 10.24 2.00 -25.14
C VAL A 97 10.92 0.66 -24.86
N ARG A 98 12.25 0.57 -25.04
CA ARG A 98 13.01 -0.64 -24.72
C ARG A 98 12.97 -0.94 -23.22
N THR A 99 13.18 0.05 -22.36
CA THR A 99 13.10 -0.08 -20.90
C THR A 99 11.72 -0.53 -20.44
N LEU A 100 10.65 0.05 -21.01
CA LEU A 100 9.28 -0.36 -20.74
C LEU A 100 9.08 -1.85 -21.04
N ARG A 101 9.47 -2.30 -22.23
CA ARG A 101 9.30 -3.72 -22.63
C ARG A 101 10.17 -4.70 -21.84
N GLN A 102 11.31 -4.25 -21.33
CA GLN A 102 12.14 -5.08 -20.46
C GLN A 102 11.46 -5.32 -19.11
N ARG A 103 10.68 -4.36 -18.61
CA ARG A 103 9.91 -4.49 -17.36
C ARG A 103 8.54 -5.14 -17.59
N LEU A 104 7.86 -4.77 -18.68
CA LEU A 104 6.52 -5.21 -19.05
C LEU A 104 6.58 -5.96 -20.38
N SER A 105 7.07 -7.19 -20.34
CA SER A 105 7.22 -8.04 -21.52
C SER A 105 5.88 -8.43 -22.15
N VAL A 106 4.77 -8.33 -21.40
CA VAL A 106 3.40 -8.55 -21.87
C VAL A 106 2.97 -7.54 -22.94
N LEU A 107 3.55 -6.33 -22.95
CA LEU A 107 3.22 -5.31 -23.93
C LEU A 107 3.89 -5.61 -25.27
N SER A 108 3.10 -5.60 -26.34
CA SER A 108 3.61 -5.67 -27.70
C SER A 108 4.50 -4.45 -28.04
N PRO A 109 5.35 -4.55 -29.07
CA PRO A 109 6.15 -3.40 -29.53
C PRO A 109 5.31 -2.16 -29.86
N ALA A 110 4.13 -2.35 -30.45
CA ALA A 110 3.22 -1.26 -30.81
C ALA A 110 2.62 -0.61 -29.57
N GLU A 111 2.13 -1.42 -28.62
CA GLU A 111 1.57 -0.91 -27.36
C GLU A 111 2.62 -0.19 -26.51
N ALA A 112 3.85 -0.70 -26.44
CA ALA A 112 4.92 -0.03 -25.71
C ALA A 112 5.31 1.31 -26.34
N LEU A 113 5.33 1.39 -27.69
CA LEU A 113 5.57 2.64 -28.40
C LEU A 113 4.45 3.65 -28.16
N GLU A 114 3.20 3.19 -28.20
CA GLU A 114 2.03 4.02 -27.92
C GLU A 114 2.06 4.53 -26.47
N TYR A 115 2.31 3.64 -25.50
CA TYR A 115 2.40 3.97 -24.09
C TYR A 115 3.39 5.11 -23.87
N VAL A 116 4.64 4.94 -24.33
CA VAL A 116 5.71 5.93 -24.11
C VAL A 116 5.42 7.20 -24.88
N SER A 117 4.92 7.12 -26.12
CA SER A 117 4.64 8.32 -26.90
C SER A 117 3.56 9.17 -26.22
N ALA A 118 2.45 8.58 -25.82
CA ALA A 118 1.38 9.29 -25.13
C ALA A 118 1.83 9.81 -23.75
N LEU A 119 2.60 9.02 -22.98
CA LEU A 119 3.15 9.45 -21.69
C LEU A 119 4.08 10.67 -21.79
N LEU A 120 4.85 10.79 -22.88
CA LEU A 120 5.75 11.93 -23.09
C LEU A 120 5.03 13.18 -23.55
N GLU A 121 3.87 13.04 -24.22
CA GLU A 121 3.03 14.17 -24.61
C GLU A 121 2.13 14.65 -23.46
N SER A 122 1.56 13.72 -22.68
CA SER A 122 0.69 14.03 -21.54
C SER A 122 0.56 12.83 -20.59
N GLU A 123 -0.37 11.92 -20.87
CA GLU A 123 -0.69 10.77 -20.03
C GLU A 123 -0.66 9.47 -20.85
N ALA A 124 -0.26 8.39 -20.19
CA ALA A 124 -0.30 7.06 -20.79
C ALA A 124 -1.76 6.60 -21.01
N PRO A 125 -2.07 5.84 -22.07
CA PRO A 125 -3.44 5.41 -22.34
C PRO A 125 -3.96 4.51 -21.22
N ALA A 126 -5.13 4.83 -20.66
CA ALA A 126 -5.70 4.16 -19.48
C ALA A 126 -5.73 2.62 -19.61
N ARG A 127 -6.04 2.09 -20.80
CA ARG A 127 -6.05 0.65 -21.06
C ARG A 127 -4.69 -0.02 -20.89
N LEU A 128 -3.60 0.68 -21.21
CA LEU A 128 -2.23 0.17 -21.05
C LEU A 128 -1.72 0.41 -19.63
N VAL A 129 -2.17 1.51 -18.99
CA VAL A 129 -1.95 1.73 -17.55
C VAL A 129 -2.59 0.62 -16.73
N ALA A 130 -3.78 0.15 -17.09
CA ALA A 130 -4.41 -0.98 -16.42
C ALA A 130 -3.59 -2.27 -16.52
N VAL A 131 -2.98 -2.54 -17.69
CA VAL A 131 -2.05 -3.66 -17.86
C VAL A 131 -0.81 -3.47 -16.98
N ALA A 132 -0.17 -2.29 -17.03
CA ALA A 132 0.99 -1.99 -16.18
C ALA A 132 0.66 -2.12 -14.69
N THR A 133 -0.52 -1.68 -14.26
CA THR A 133 -1.00 -1.81 -12.88
C THR A 133 -1.12 -3.27 -12.49
N LYS A 134 -1.76 -4.09 -13.33
CA LYS A 134 -1.92 -5.52 -13.08
C LYS A 134 -0.59 -6.26 -12.96
N GLU A 135 0.40 -5.87 -13.76
CA GLU A 135 1.71 -6.52 -13.77
C GLU A 135 2.67 -6.01 -12.68
N LEU A 136 2.58 -4.73 -12.30
CA LEU A 136 3.54 -4.11 -11.37
C LEU A 136 3.04 -4.02 -9.93
N VAL A 137 1.73 -3.93 -9.72
CA VAL A 137 1.17 -3.84 -8.38
C VAL A 137 0.98 -5.26 -7.88
N GLU A 138 1.81 -5.64 -6.90
CA GLU A 138 1.64 -6.92 -6.23
C GLU A 138 0.22 -7.01 -5.63
N PRO A 139 -0.48 -8.15 -5.78
CA PRO A 139 -1.74 -8.36 -5.12
C PRO A 139 -1.58 -8.11 -3.62
N LEU A 140 -2.49 -7.33 -3.04
CA LEU A 140 -2.44 -7.04 -1.61
C LEU A 140 -2.38 -8.35 -0.82
N ASN A 141 -1.32 -8.51 -0.03
CA ASN A 141 -1.20 -9.65 0.87
C ASN A 141 -2.24 -9.52 1.99
N PRO A 142 -3.22 -10.44 2.10
CA PRO A 142 -4.29 -10.34 3.10
C PRO A 142 -3.76 -10.38 4.54
N VAL A 143 -2.56 -10.92 4.78
CA VAL A 143 -1.90 -10.91 6.09
C VAL A 143 -1.41 -9.50 6.47
N LEU A 144 -1.06 -8.68 5.48
CA LEU A 144 -0.58 -7.31 5.67
C LEU A 144 -1.72 -6.27 5.61
N ALA A 145 -2.85 -6.66 5.04
CA ALA A 145 -4.01 -5.80 4.85
C ALA A 145 -4.59 -5.26 6.16
N VAL A 146 -4.97 -3.99 6.13
CA VAL A 146 -5.83 -3.37 7.14
C VAL A 146 -7.24 -3.91 6.99
N LYS A 147 -7.80 -4.39 8.09
CA LYS A 147 -9.19 -4.85 8.18
C LYS A 147 -10.04 -3.82 8.92
N THR A 148 -11.06 -3.28 8.26
CA THR A 148 -12.07 -2.45 8.94
C THR A 148 -12.94 -3.31 9.85
N ILE A 149 -13.00 -2.95 11.12
CA ILE A 149 -13.87 -3.58 12.13
C ILE A 149 -15.16 -2.79 12.27
N ARG A 150 -15.04 -1.45 12.30
CA ARG A 150 -16.18 -0.53 12.35
C ARG A 150 -15.82 0.74 11.60
N ALA A 151 -16.52 1.01 10.50
CA ALA A 151 -16.53 2.35 9.92
C ALA A 151 -17.45 3.24 10.76
N GLU A 152 -17.06 4.49 11.00
CA GLU A 152 -18.01 5.50 11.50
C GLU A 152 -18.79 6.09 10.31
N ARG A 153 -20.02 6.56 10.56
CA ARG A 153 -20.96 7.01 9.52
C ARG A 153 -20.72 8.45 9.10
#